data_AF-A0A849T1B6-F1
#
_entry.id   AF-A0A849T1B6-F1
#
_cell.length_a   1.000
_cell.length_b   1.000
_cell.length_c   1.000
_cell.angle_alpha   90.00
_cell.angle_beta   90.00
_cell.angle_gamma   90.00
#
_symmetry.space_group_name_H-M   'P 1'
#
loop_
_entity.id
_entity.type
_entity.pdbx_description
1 polymer ?
#
loop_
_entity_poly.entity_id
_entity_poly.type
_entity_poly.pdbx_seq_one_letter_code
_entity_poly.pdbx_strand_id
1 'polypeptide(L)'
;MERSEYKLGEKSLTIHFGNQNPGDEFILTYQLYDHSLNERWWALLELSMFDQGVFGTIGFMGQILDDEELIVTTLNYYILKINSFVKKHNYPELIIEHTIEKGVAQNILNELHRYFEIYSIDERLEKPLRNTFKFLNIFIHKMENFSDGKKNNCVIIDVSPVELQFLPILTDEFKLISPDWHWGELCLNYSQLGVPTLQAFLNNSKPRPQSYFSSAMYLTFVDDSPFERYDELSKWLITKNLSLNDPKSAIGYILLGKLMTPTIPVTDDERISFLLNFKKYNTIKKIDFNGKSSQLKILPVQFVPAQVDNERL
;
A
#
# COMPACT_ATOMS: atom_id res chain seq x y z
N MET A 1 -21.46 -9.01 -12.96
CA MET A 1 -21.72 -10.20 -12.12
C MET A 1 -21.88 -9.67 -10.71
N GLU A 2 -23.05 -9.75 -10.08
CA GLU A 2 -23.20 -9.26 -8.70
C GLU A 2 -22.24 -10.03 -7.79
N ARG A 3 -21.55 -9.34 -6.87
CA ARG A 3 -20.64 -9.92 -5.87
C ARG A 3 -21.40 -10.73 -4.82
N SER A 4 -22.13 -11.76 -5.23
CA SER A 4 -22.99 -12.59 -4.37
C SER A 4 -22.23 -13.29 -3.24
N GLU A 5 -20.90 -13.29 -3.28
CA GLU A 5 -20.04 -13.95 -2.30
C GLU A 5 -19.66 -13.06 -1.11
N TYR A 6 -19.83 -11.74 -1.20
CA TYR A 6 -19.44 -10.82 -0.13
C TYR A 6 -20.63 -10.40 0.72
N LYS A 7 -20.80 -11.05 1.87
CA LYS A 7 -21.76 -10.64 2.90
C LYS A 7 -21.02 -9.83 3.96
N LEU A 8 -21.62 -8.74 4.44
CA LEU A 8 -21.08 -7.99 5.57
C LEU A 8 -21.27 -8.80 6.85
N GLY A 9 -20.21 -8.90 7.65
CA GLY A 9 -20.24 -9.54 8.96
C GLY A 9 -20.51 -8.55 10.10
N GLU A 10 -20.34 -9.02 11.33
CA GLU A 10 -20.53 -8.20 12.54
C GLU A 10 -19.28 -7.41 12.93
N LYS A 11 -18.11 -7.77 12.39
CA LYS A 11 -16.84 -7.13 12.75
C LYS A 11 -16.70 -5.75 12.11
N SER A 12 -16.18 -4.81 12.90
CA SER A 12 -15.87 -3.46 12.47
C SER A 12 -14.44 -3.06 12.85
N LEU A 13 -13.75 -2.42 11.92
CA LEU A 13 -12.42 -1.83 12.11
C LEU A 13 -12.55 -0.31 12.09
N THR A 14 -12.10 0.38 13.14
CA THR A 14 -12.04 1.85 13.13
C THR A 14 -10.60 2.33 13.21
N ILE A 15 -10.21 3.21 12.29
CA ILE A 15 -8.86 3.75 12.18
C ILE A 15 -8.93 5.25 12.45
N HIS A 16 -8.17 5.70 13.45
CA HIS A 16 -8.05 7.12 13.82
C HIS A 16 -6.78 7.69 13.23
N PHE A 17 -6.95 8.70 12.36
CA PHE A 17 -5.85 9.42 11.77
C PHE A 17 -5.65 10.77 12.46
N GLY A 18 -4.39 11.13 12.73
CA GLY A 18 -3.97 12.36 13.38
C GLY A 18 -3.24 13.30 12.46
N ASN A 19 -3.25 14.58 12.81
CA ASN A 19 -2.43 15.63 12.21
C ASN A 19 -1.54 16.31 13.28
N GLN A 20 -0.95 17.46 12.95
CA GLN A 20 -0.10 18.24 13.87
C GLN A 20 -0.86 18.77 15.10
N ASN A 21 -2.20 18.85 15.05
CA ASN A 21 -3.04 19.24 16.17
C ASN A 21 -3.48 17.99 16.97
N PRO A 22 -3.02 17.78 18.21
CA PRO A 22 -3.25 16.54 18.94
C PRO A 22 -4.73 16.19 19.18
N GLY A 23 -5.61 17.19 19.28
CA GLY A 23 -7.04 16.98 19.49
C GLY A 23 -7.88 16.78 18.22
N ASP A 24 -7.28 16.91 17.04
CA ASP A 24 -7.98 16.78 15.76
C ASP A 24 -7.72 15.40 15.15
N GLU A 25 -8.79 14.74 14.73
CA GLU A 25 -8.76 13.37 14.20
C GLU A 25 -9.67 13.22 12.99
N PHE A 26 -9.23 12.40 12.06
CA PHE A 26 -10.04 11.90 10.96
C PHE A 26 -10.28 10.42 11.17
N ILE A 27 -11.55 10.02 11.27
CA ILE A 27 -11.93 8.67 11.69
C ILE A 27 -12.56 7.95 10.51
N LEU A 28 -12.03 6.77 10.21
CA LEU A 28 -12.60 5.86 9.21
C LEU A 28 -13.09 4.58 9.89
N THR A 29 -14.36 4.26 9.74
CA THR A 29 -14.95 3.01 10.23
C THR A 29 -15.34 2.13 9.07
N TYR A 30 -14.84 0.89 9.08
CA TYR A 30 -15.12 -0.14 8.09
C TYR A 30 -15.92 -1.27 8.72
N GLN A 31 -16.89 -1.80 7.98
CA GLN A 31 -17.53 -3.07 8.28
C GLN A 31 -16.87 -4.16 7.44
N LEU A 32 -16.44 -5.23 8.09
CA LEU A 32 -15.71 -6.30 7.44
C LEU A 32 -16.65 -7.31 6.79
N TYR A 33 -16.19 -7.93 5.71
CA TYR A 33 -16.88 -9.04 5.08
C TYR A 33 -16.78 -10.33 5.91
N ASP A 34 -17.80 -11.17 5.85
CA ASP A 34 -17.88 -12.45 6.55
C ASP A 34 -17.33 -13.58 5.68
N HIS A 35 -16.02 -13.82 5.78
CA HIS A 35 -15.36 -14.96 5.13
C HIS A 35 -14.13 -15.43 5.92
N SER A 36 -13.72 -16.69 5.68
CA SER A 36 -12.63 -17.34 6.44
C SER A 36 -11.30 -16.60 6.38
N LEU A 37 -10.97 -15.99 5.23
CA LEU A 37 -9.74 -15.22 5.09
C LEU A 37 -9.73 -14.00 6.01
N ASN A 38 -10.88 -13.31 6.17
CA ASN A 38 -11.01 -12.14 7.04
C ASN A 38 -10.86 -12.51 8.50
N GLU A 39 -11.37 -13.66 8.93
CA GLU A 39 -11.19 -14.16 10.29
C GLU A 39 -9.70 -14.37 10.61
N ARG A 40 -8.96 -14.97 9.67
CA ARG A 40 -7.53 -15.23 9.82
C ARG A 40 -6.71 -13.94 9.75
N TRP A 41 -7.05 -13.03 8.84
CA TRP A 41 -6.44 -11.71 8.74
C TRP A 41 -6.69 -10.88 9.99
N TRP A 42 -7.91 -10.88 10.52
CA TRP A 42 -8.27 -10.18 11.75
C TRP A 42 -7.45 -10.67 12.95
N ALA A 43 -7.36 -11.99 13.14
CA ALA A 43 -6.55 -12.58 14.20
C ALA A 43 -5.08 -12.18 14.07
N LEU A 44 -4.55 -12.17 12.84
CA LEU A 44 -3.18 -11.74 12.58
C LEU A 44 -2.96 -10.25 12.85
N LEU A 45 -3.93 -9.40 12.51
CA LEU A 45 -3.90 -7.98 12.80
C LEU A 45 -3.97 -7.73 14.32
N GLU A 46 -4.86 -8.39 15.06
CA GLU A 46 -4.92 -8.29 16.53
C GLU A 46 -3.57 -8.66 17.17
N LEU A 47 -2.97 -9.78 16.77
CA LEU A 47 -1.64 -10.18 17.24
C LEU A 47 -0.58 -9.11 16.96
N SER A 48 -0.56 -8.57 15.73
CA SER A 48 0.38 -7.51 15.35
C SER A 48 0.22 -6.25 16.22
N MET A 49 -1.01 -5.96 16.64
CA MET A 49 -1.36 -4.75 17.38
C MET A 49 -1.07 -4.87 18.87
N PHE A 50 -1.44 -5.98 19.50
CA PHE A 50 -1.27 -6.18 20.93
C PHE A 50 0.18 -6.43 21.33
N ASP A 51 0.95 -7.12 20.49
CA ASP A 51 2.34 -7.45 20.84
C ASP A 51 3.32 -6.31 20.56
N GLN A 52 3.06 -5.52 19.52
CA GLN A 52 4.08 -4.60 19.00
C GLN A 52 3.67 -3.13 19.07
N GLY A 53 2.38 -2.83 18.96
CA GLY A 53 1.86 -1.47 19.11
C GLY A 53 2.37 -0.45 18.09
N VAL A 54 2.91 -0.86 16.93
CA VAL A 54 3.49 0.09 15.96
C VAL A 54 3.01 -0.17 14.52
N PHE A 55 2.45 0.87 13.88
CA PHE A 55 2.32 0.96 12.42
C PHE A 55 3.56 1.58 11.79
N GLY A 56 4.09 0.94 10.76
CA GLY A 56 5.36 1.29 10.15
C GLY A 56 5.27 2.37 9.09
N THR A 57 4.14 2.49 8.37
CA THR A 57 4.02 3.46 7.27
C THR A 57 2.57 3.75 6.93
N ILE A 58 2.30 5.01 6.60
CA ILE A 58 1.13 5.45 5.83
C ILE A 58 1.65 6.11 4.55
N GLY A 59 1.42 5.47 3.42
CA GLY A 59 1.74 6.03 2.11
C GLY A 59 0.45 6.49 1.45
N PHE A 60 0.14 7.79 1.49
CA PHE A 60 -0.87 8.36 0.59
C PHE A 60 -0.26 8.43 -0.80
N MET A 61 -0.83 7.72 -1.77
CA MET A 61 -0.38 7.73 -3.16
C MET A 61 -1.54 8.20 -4.03
N GLY A 62 -1.35 9.29 -4.76
CA GLY A 62 -2.35 9.79 -5.70
C GLY A 62 -2.02 11.19 -6.17
N GLN A 63 -2.16 11.46 -7.47
CA GLN A 63 -1.71 12.71 -8.08
C GLN A 63 -2.29 13.96 -7.42
N ILE A 64 -3.57 13.92 -7.01
CA ILE A 64 -4.24 15.03 -6.31
C ILE A 64 -3.69 15.29 -4.90
N LEU A 65 -2.99 14.32 -4.31
CA LEU A 65 -2.39 14.40 -2.98
C LEU A 65 -0.88 14.57 -3.01
N ASP A 66 -0.24 14.45 -4.15
CA ASP A 66 1.22 14.42 -4.25
C ASP A 66 1.77 15.68 -4.92
N ASP A 67 2.98 16.04 -4.53
CA ASP A 67 3.75 17.14 -5.11
C ASP A 67 5.04 16.54 -5.66
N GLU A 68 5.25 16.67 -6.97
CA GLU A 68 6.40 16.05 -7.65
C GLU A 68 7.73 16.52 -7.07
N GLU A 69 7.85 17.80 -6.73
CA GLU A 69 9.08 18.38 -6.21
C GLU A 69 9.41 17.84 -4.82
N LEU A 70 8.39 17.68 -3.97
CA LEU A 70 8.52 17.04 -2.68
C LEU A 70 8.90 15.55 -2.83
N ILE A 71 8.29 14.83 -3.78
CA ILE A 71 8.63 13.42 -4.05
C ILE A 71 10.09 13.30 -4.49
N VAL A 72 10.51 14.07 -5.49
CA VAL A 72 11.89 14.06 -6.03
C VAL A 72 12.90 14.44 -4.95
N THR A 73 12.63 15.50 -4.18
CA THR A 73 13.49 15.92 -3.07
C THR A 73 13.63 14.81 -2.03
N THR A 74 12.52 14.14 -1.70
CA THR A 74 12.51 13.07 -0.70
C THR A 74 13.20 11.80 -1.19
N LEU A 75 13.06 11.44 -2.47
CA LEU A 75 13.81 10.35 -3.10
C LEU A 75 15.32 10.61 -3.01
N ASN A 76 15.77 11.80 -3.40
CA ASN A 76 17.18 12.19 -3.32
C ASN A 76 17.69 12.20 -1.87
N TYR A 77 16.89 12.65 -0.90
CA TYR A 77 17.24 12.57 0.51
C TYR A 77 17.52 11.13 0.96
N TYR A 78 16.65 10.17 0.60
CA TYR A 78 16.86 8.77 0.97
C TYR A 78 18.05 8.14 0.24
N ILE A 79 18.28 8.48 -1.03
CA ILE A 79 19.47 8.06 -1.78
C ILE A 79 20.74 8.56 -1.08
N LEU A 80 20.80 9.84 -0.71
CA LEU A 80 21.93 10.41 0.04
C LEU A 80 22.13 9.71 1.38
N LYS A 81 21.06 9.46 2.13
CA LYS A 81 21.12 8.77 3.42
C LYS A 81 21.65 7.34 3.28
N ILE A 82 21.20 6.59 2.27
CA ILE A 82 21.72 5.26 1.93
C ILE A 82 23.20 5.36 1.60
N ASN A 83 23.59 6.24 0.68
CA ASN A 83 24.98 6.40 0.25
C ASN A 83 25.92 6.83 1.39
N SER A 84 25.48 7.70 2.30
CA SER A 84 26.24 8.09 3.50
C SER A 84 26.47 6.91 4.43
N PHE A 85 25.43 6.09 4.66
CA PHE A 85 25.56 4.87 5.47
C PHE A 85 26.52 3.87 4.80
N VAL A 86 26.33 3.63 3.51
CA VAL A 86 27.14 2.73 2.70
C VAL A 86 28.63 3.10 2.72
N LYS A 87 28.95 4.39 2.56
CA LYS A 87 30.33 4.89 2.64
C LYS A 87 30.92 4.70 4.04
N LYS A 88 30.15 5.03 5.08
CA LYS A 88 30.59 4.89 6.48
C LYS A 88 30.91 3.44 6.87
N HIS A 89 30.15 2.49 6.34
CA HIS A 89 30.29 1.07 6.66
C HIS A 89 31.00 0.24 5.58
N ASN A 90 31.52 0.89 4.53
CA ASN A 90 32.31 0.30 3.45
C ASN A 90 31.57 -0.81 2.65
N TYR A 91 30.37 -0.52 2.16
CA TYR A 91 29.58 -1.39 1.27
C TYR A 91 29.50 -0.84 -0.17
N PRO A 92 30.63 -0.65 -0.88
CA PRO A 92 30.67 0.08 -2.15
C PRO A 92 29.70 -0.44 -3.24
N GLU A 93 29.34 -1.72 -3.19
CA GLU A 93 28.37 -2.36 -4.09
C GLU A 93 26.93 -1.86 -3.91
N LEU A 94 26.63 -1.18 -2.81
CA LEU A 94 25.29 -0.66 -2.47
C LEU A 94 25.11 0.81 -2.83
N ILE A 95 26.13 1.46 -3.41
CA ILE A 95 26.02 2.86 -3.80
C ILE A 95 24.97 2.99 -4.90
N ILE A 96 24.04 3.93 -4.71
CA ILE A 96 23.07 4.34 -5.72
C ILE A 96 23.66 5.55 -6.45
N GLU A 97 23.96 5.39 -7.73
CA GLU A 97 24.60 6.45 -8.54
C GLU A 97 23.61 7.46 -9.10
N HIS A 98 22.32 7.13 -9.10
CA HIS A 98 21.28 7.99 -9.66
C HIS A 98 21.00 9.20 -8.76
N THR A 99 20.84 10.36 -9.40
CA THR A 99 20.11 11.50 -8.84
C THR A 99 18.77 11.58 -9.57
N ILE A 100 17.70 11.82 -8.82
CA ILE A 100 16.35 11.88 -9.35
C ILE A 100 16.01 13.32 -9.70
N GLU A 101 15.41 13.51 -10.86
CA GLU A 101 14.94 14.79 -11.38
C GLU A 101 13.44 14.70 -11.72
N LYS A 102 12.79 15.84 -11.96
CA LYS A 102 11.39 15.87 -12.41
C LYS A 102 11.26 15.14 -13.75
N GLY A 103 10.18 14.38 -13.92
CA GLY A 103 9.98 13.53 -15.10
C GLY A 103 10.94 12.35 -15.21
N VAL A 104 11.49 11.86 -14.09
CA VAL A 104 12.36 10.67 -14.06
C VAL A 104 11.74 9.50 -14.82
N ALA A 105 12.55 8.82 -15.63
CA ALA A 105 12.10 7.71 -16.45
C ALA A 105 11.81 6.44 -15.61
N GLN A 106 10.79 5.68 -16.02
CA GLN A 106 10.36 4.46 -15.32
C GLN A 106 11.48 3.41 -15.18
N ASN A 107 12.43 3.34 -16.12
CA ASN A 107 13.55 2.40 -16.01
C ASN A 107 14.47 2.72 -14.81
N ILE A 108 14.66 4.01 -14.49
CA ILE A 108 15.44 4.44 -13.31
C ILE A 108 14.68 4.06 -12.03
N LEU A 109 13.36 4.30 -12.00
CA LEU A 109 12.51 3.88 -10.87
C LEU A 109 12.55 2.35 -10.67
N ASN A 110 12.51 1.58 -11.76
CA ASN A 110 12.66 0.12 -11.73
C ASN A 110 14.05 -0.32 -11.23
N GLU A 111 15.12 0.42 -11.53
CA GLU A 111 16.45 0.16 -10.99
C GLU A 111 16.49 0.41 -9.48
N LEU A 112 15.91 1.51 -9.01
CA LEU A 112 15.78 1.80 -7.58
C LEU A 112 14.93 0.74 -6.84
N HIS A 113 13.85 0.24 -7.45
CA HIS A 113 13.06 -0.87 -6.91
C HIS A 113 13.91 -2.09 -6.60
N ARG A 114 14.86 -2.44 -7.49
CA ARG A 114 15.74 -3.60 -7.28
C ARG A 114 16.59 -3.47 -6.02
N TYR A 115 17.06 -2.27 -5.68
CA TYR A 115 17.77 -2.05 -4.42
C TYR A 115 16.88 -2.40 -3.22
N PHE A 116 15.61 -1.97 -3.24
CA PHE A 116 14.66 -2.38 -2.20
C PHE A 116 14.45 -3.89 -2.17
N GLU A 117 14.19 -4.54 -3.31
CA GLU A 117 13.92 -5.98 -3.38
C GLU A 117 15.06 -6.84 -2.83
N ILE A 118 16.31 -6.42 -3.08
CA ILE A 118 17.50 -7.16 -2.65
C ILE A 118 17.85 -6.83 -1.19
N TYR A 119 17.86 -5.54 -0.82
CA TYR A 119 18.51 -5.10 0.42
C TYR A 119 17.53 -4.85 1.57
N SER A 120 16.22 -4.69 1.31
CA SER A 120 15.24 -4.49 2.39
C SER A 120 15.02 -5.72 3.28
N ILE A 121 15.45 -6.90 2.80
CA ILE A 121 15.37 -8.19 3.49
C ILE A 121 16.74 -8.76 3.86
N ASP A 122 17.84 -8.08 3.52
CA ASP A 122 19.18 -8.56 3.82
C ASP A 122 19.48 -8.41 5.32
N GLU A 123 19.47 -9.52 6.04
CA GLU A 123 19.69 -9.57 7.49
C GLU A 123 21.08 -9.08 7.91
N ARG A 124 22.06 -9.07 6.97
CA ARG A 124 23.42 -8.57 7.22
C ARG A 124 23.47 -7.05 7.38
N LEU A 125 22.49 -6.34 6.84
CA LEU A 125 22.39 -4.88 6.96
C LEU A 125 21.80 -4.48 8.32
N GLU A 126 22.04 -3.25 8.76
CA GLU A 126 21.40 -2.78 9.99
C GLU A 126 19.92 -2.44 9.74
N LYS A 127 19.05 -2.64 10.75
CA LYS A 127 17.61 -2.33 10.67
C LYS A 127 17.32 -0.90 10.17
N PRO A 128 18.05 0.15 10.59
CA PRO A 128 17.86 1.50 10.05
C PRO A 128 18.09 1.61 8.53
N LEU A 129 19.09 0.92 7.97
CA LEU A 129 19.35 0.94 6.53
C LEU A 129 18.24 0.21 5.77
N ARG A 130 17.83 -0.98 6.23
CA ARG A 130 16.69 -1.72 5.64
C ARG A 130 15.41 -0.88 5.64
N ASN A 131 15.14 -0.17 6.73
CA ASN A 131 13.99 0.75 6.81
C ASN A 131 14.12 1.92 5.83
N THR A 132 15.33 2.42 5.60
CA THR A 132 15.58 3.49 4.62
C THR A 132 15.27 3.03 3.19
N PHE A 133 15.62 1.79 2.82
CA PHE A 133 15.19 1.20 1.54
C PHE A 133 13.67 1.04 1.44
N LYS A 134 12.98 0.65 2.52
CA LYS A 134 11.51 0.60 2.56
C LYS A 134 10.90 1.97 2.28
N PHE A 135 11.40 3.03 2.94
CA PHE A 135 10.93 4.39 2.71
C PHE A 135 11.22 4.88 1.29
N LEU A 136 12.41 4.59 0.74
CA LEU A 136 12.71 4.87 -0.65
C LEU A 136 11.65 4.25 -1.58
N ASN A 137 11.32 2.97 -1.37
CA ASN A 137 10.31 2.24 -2.16
C ASN A 137 8.92 2.89 -2.14
N ILE A 138 8.49 3.40 -0.99
CA ILE A 138 7.21 4.12 -0.87
C ILE A 138 7.20 5.38 -1.74
N PHE A 139 8.30 6.13 -1.79
CA PHE A 139 8.40 7.32 -2.63
C PHE A 139 8.60 7.00 -4.11
N ILE A 140 9.18 5.85 -4.45
CA ILE A 140 9.19 5.35 -5.83
C ILE A 140 7.74 5.13 -6.30
N HIS A 141 6.94 4.40 -5.52
CA HIS A 141 5.53 4.17 -5.86
C HIS A 141 4.72 5.47 -5.93
N LYS A 142 4.99 6.46 -5.07
CA LYS A 142 4.40 7.80 -5.21
C LYS A 142 4.75 8.44 -6.56
N MET A 143 6.02 8.38 -6.98
CA MET A 143 6.44 8.93 -8.27
C MET A 143 5.82 8.18 -9.46
N GLU A 144 5.71 6.85 -9.39
CA GLU A 144 5.05 6.03 -10.41
C GLU A 144 3.57 6.42 -10.55
N ASN A 145 2.84 6.49 -9.43
CA ASN A 145 1.45 6.93 -9.43
C ASN A 145 1.27 8.37 -9.93
N PHE A 146 2.20 9.26 -9.60
CA PHE A 146 2.19 10.64 -10.11
C PHE A 146 2.44 10.69 -11.63
N SER A 147 3.39 9.89 -12.12
CA SER A 147 3.85 9.90 -13.52
C SER A 147 2.88 9.21 -14.49
N ASP A 148 2.14 8.22 -14.02
CA ASP A 148 1.14 7.49 -14.82
C ASP A 148 0.04 8.41 -15.40
N GLY A 149 -0.10 9.63 -14.87
CA GLY A 149 -0.89 10.71 -15.47
C GLY A 149 -2.39 10.40 -15.59
N LYS A 150 -2.85 9.28 -15.03
CA LYS A 150 -4.25 8.95 -14.89
C LYS A 150 -4.83 9.99 -13.93
N LYS A 151 -5.49 11.00 -14.48
CA LYS A 151 -6.25 12.05 -13.77
C LYS A 151 -7.35 11.52 -12.84
N ASN A 152 -7.45 10.21 -12.67
CA ASN A 152 -8.43 9.61 -11.79
C ASN A 152 -8.01 9.96 -10.35
N ASN A 153 -9.00 10.27 -9.51
CA ASN A 153 -8.84 10.62 -8.10
C ASN A 153 -8.43 9.39 -7.25
N CYS A 154 -7.59 8.52 -7.82
CA CYS A 154 -7.10 7.28 -7.25
C CYS A 154 -6.15 7.62 -6.11
N VAL A 155 -6.64 7.41 -4.89
CA VAL A 155 -5.82 7.45 -3.69
C VAL A 155 -5.75 6.07 -3.08
N ILE A 156 -4.53 5.53 -2.99
CA ILE A 156 -4.24 4.31 -2.25
C ILE A 156 -3.50 4.73 -0.97
N ILE A 157 -3.91 4.14 0.15
CA ILE A 157 -3.29 4.38 1.45
C ILE A 157 -2.84 3.04 2.02
N ASP A 158 -1.54 2.78 1.94
CA ASP A 158 -0.97 1.59 2.57
C ASP A 158 -0.94 1.76 4.09
N VAL A 159 -1.42 0.74 4.80
CA VAL A 159 -1.39 0.66 6.26
C VAL A 159 -0.78 -0.69 6.66
N SER A 160 0.46 -0.64 7.15
CA SER A 160 1.21 -1.84 7.49
C SER A 160 1.76 -1.79 8.91
N PRO A 161 1.56 -2.84 9.73
CA PRO A 161 2.32 -3.04 10.97
C PRO A 161 3.84 -3.12 10.68
N VAL A 162 4.67 -2.81 11.68
CA VAL A 162 6.15 -2.81 11.51
C VAL A 162 6.70 -4.19 11.17
N GLU A 163 6.19 -5.23 11.84
CA GLU A 163 6.57 -6.61 11.56
C GLU A 163 5.39 -7.34 10.95
N LEU A 164 5.65 -7.99 9.83
CA LEU A 164 4.65 -8.75 9.10
C LEU A 164 4.91 -10.22 9.34
N GLN A 165 3.91 -10.91 9.88
CA GLN A 165 3.84 -12.35 9.76
C GLN A 165 3.09 -12.70 8.47
N PHE A 166 3.41 -13.85 7.89
CA PHE A 166 2.83 -14.30 6.64
C PHE A 166 2.09 -15.62 6.83
N LEU A 167 0.83 -15.65 6.40
CA LEU A 167 -0.01 -16.84 6.40
C LEU A 167 -0.36 -17.23 4.96
N PRO A 168 -0.44 -18.53 4.62
CA PRO A 168 -0.79 -18.95 3.28
C PRO A 168 -2.25 -18.65 2.93
N ILE A 169 -2.53 -18.28 1.69
CA ILE A 169 -3.90 -18.21 1.15
C ILE A 169 -4.32 -19.63 0.78
N LEU A 170 -5.48 -20.07 1.27
CA LEU A 170 -6.06 -21.38 0.98
C LEU A 170 -6.70 -21.37 -0.41
N THR A 171 -6.73 -22.52 -1.07
CA THR A 171 -7.27 -22.65 -2.44
C THR A 171 -8.67 -22.06 -2.60
N ASP A 172 -9.56 -22.32 -1.63
CA ASP A 172 -10.94 -21.83 -1.66
C ASP A 172 -11.08 -20.33 -1.38
N GLU A 173 -10.02 -19.67 -0.89
CA GLU A 173 -10.02 -18.22 -0.63
C GLU A 173 -9.69 -17.42 -1.88
N PHE A 174 -9.12 -18.03 -2.93
CA PHE A 174 -8.82 -17.34 -4.19
C PHE A 174 -10.07 -16.84 -4.92
N LYS A 175 -11.24 -17.44 -4.69
CA LYS A 175 -12.52 -16.97 -5.23
C LYS A 175 -12.92 -15.58 -4.73
N LEU A 176 -12.33 -15.14 -3.61
CA LEU A 176 -12.56 -13.82 -3.06
C LEU A 176 -11.84 -12.73 -3.89
N ILE A 177 -10.84 -13.09 -4.69
CA ILE A 177 -10.07 -12.10 -5.46
C ILE A 177 -10.98 -11.47 -6.53
N SER A 178 -11.11 -10.14 -6.47
CA SER A 178 -11.93 -9.34 -7.38
C SER A 178 -11.07 -8.28 -8.07
N PRO A 179 -11.16 -8.12 -9.40
CA PRO A 179 -10.50 -7.04 -10.12
C PRO A 179 -11.30 -5.73 -10.11
N ASP A 180 -12.56 -5.78 -9.67
CA ASP A 180 -13.41 -4.60 -9.56
C ASP A 180 -12.95 -3.72 -8.40
N TRP A 181 -12.94 -2.42 -8.64
CA TRP A 181 -12.68 -1.40 -7.62
C TRP A 181 -13.95 -0.74 -7.15
N HIS A 182 -14.02 -0.42 -5.86
CA HIS A 182 -15.03 0.49 -5.31
C HIS A 182 -14.39 1.49 -4.36
N TRP A 183 -15.00 2.66 -4.29
CA TRP A 183 -14.55 3.75 -3.45
C TRP A 183 -14.70 3.42 -1.97
N GLY A 184 -13.63 3.64 -1.21
CA GLY A 184 -13.60 3.42 0.24
C GLY A 184 -13.57 1.94 0.62
N GLU A 185 -13.05 1.05 -0.22
CA GLU A 185 -12.85 -0.35 0.21
C GLU A 185 -11.59 -0.50 1.04
N LEU A 186 -11.65 -1.41 2.01
CA LEU A 186 -10.50 -1.92 2.73
C LEU A 186 -10.05 -3.18 2.02
N CYS A 187 -8.80 -3.22 1.59
CA CYS A 187 -8.26 -4.32 0.81
C CYS A 187 -7.02 -4.92 1.46
N LEU A 188 -6.78 -6.20 1.20
CA LEU A 188 -5.57 -6.89 1.61
C LEU A 188 -4.40 -6.39 0.77
N ASN A 189 -3.29 -6.03 1.42
CA ASN A 189 -2.08 -5.62 0.71
C ASN A 189 -1.41 -6.82 0.03
N TYR A 190 -0.83 -6.60 -1.16
CA TYR A 190 -0.06 -7.61 -1.86
C TYR A 190 1.33 -7.73 -1.22
N SER A 191 1.46 -8.72 -0.33
CA SER A 191 2.59 -8.79 0.61
C SER A 191 3.79 -9.61 0.08
N GLN A 192 3.91 -9.80 -1.24
CA GLN A 192 4.93 -10.66 -1.83
C GLN A 192 5.70 -9.95 -2.92
N LEU A 193 6.97 -10.35 -3.11
CA LEU A 193 7.77 -9.85 -4.22
C LEU A 193 7.22 -10.38 -5.55
N GLY A 194 7.22 -9.54 -6.60
CA GLY A 194 6.79 -9.90 -7.96
C GLY A 194 5.50 -9.21 -8.39
N VAL A 195 4.96 -9.62 -9.54
CA VAL A 195 3.86 -8.91 -10.22
C VAL A 195 2.55 -9.69 -10.06
N PRO A 196 1.51 -9.14 -9.40
CA PRO A 196 0.18 -9.76 -9.32
C PRO A 196 -0.38 -10.09 -10.71
N THR A 197 -1.25 -11.10 -10.81
CA THR A 197 -1.79 -11.57 -12.09
C THR A 197 -2.47 -10.45 -12.89
N LEU A 198 -3.22 -9.56 -12.24
CA LEU A 198 -3.85 -8.42 -12.90
C LEU A 198 -2.81 -7.47 -13.52
N GLN A 199 -1.79 -7.08 -12.76
CA GLN A 199 -0.74 -6.18 -13.25
C GLN A 199 0.10 -6.84 -14.36
N ALA A 200 0.34 -8.16 -14.25
CA ALA A 200 1.04 -8.91 -15.28
C ALA A 200 0.24 -8.99 -16.59
N PHE A 201 -1.08 -9.10 -16.50
CA PHE A 201 -1.96 -8.99 -17.66
C PHE A 201 -1.87 -7.60 -18.30
N LEU A 202 -1.97 -6.53 -17.51
CA LEU A 202 -1.90 -5.15 -18.01
C LEU A 202 -0.56 -4.81 -18.67
N ASN A 203 0.54 -5.37 -18.15
CA ASN A 203 1.91 -5.09 -18.61
C ASN A 203 2.51 -6.21 -19.50
N ASN A 204 1.71 -7.21 -19.86
CA ASN A 204 2.15 -8.41 -20.58
C ASN A 204 3.41 -9.11 -19.99
N SER A 205 3.53 -9.13 -18.67
CA SER A 205 4.67 -9.74 -17.97
C SER A 205 4.34 -11.15 -17.45
N LYS A 206 5.27 -11.76 -16.69
CA LYS A 206 5.03 -13.06 -16.07
C LYS A 206 4.32 -12.86 -14.72
N PRO A 207 3.13 -13.43 -14.50
CA PRO A 207 2.43 -13.28 -13.24
C PRO A 207 3.11 -14.08 -12.12
N ARG A 208 2.99 -13.56 -10.90
CA ARG A 208 3.28 -14.27 -9.66
C ARG A 208 2.03 -14.16 -8.77
N PRO A 209 1.24 -15.23 -8.64
CA PRO A 209 0.05 -15.21 -7.79
C PRO A 209 0.39 -14.98 -6.33
N GLN A 210 -0.50 -14.26 -5.62
CA GLN A 210 -0.40 -14.12 -4.18
C GLN A 210 -0.69 -15.48 -3.53
N SER A 211 0.31 -16.05 -2.86
CA SER A 211 0.22 -17.30 -2.10
C SER A 211 0.20 -17.07 -0.59
N TYR A 212 0.56 -15.88 -0.12
CA TYR A 212 0.59 -15.53 1.29
C TYR A 212 0.02 -14.13 1.52
N PHE A 213 -0.50 -13.89 2.72
CA PHE A 213 -0.94 -12.58 3.16
C PHE A 213 -0.35 -12.24 4.53
N SER A 214 -0.34 -10.95 4.86
CA SER A 214 0.02 -10.44 6.17
C SER A 214 -1.12 -9.60 6.75
N SER A 215 -0.92 -9.01 7.93
CA SER A 215 -1.84 -8.04 8.53
C SER A 215 -1.83 -6.68 7.82
N ALA A 216 -0.97 -6.48 6.82
CA ALA A 216 -0.95 -5.28 6.01
C ALA A 216 -2.24 -5.16 5.18
N MET A 217 -2.73 -3.93 5.07
CA MET A 217 -3.93 -3.57 4.36
C MET A 217 -3.70 -2.27 3.59
N TYR A 218 -4.55 -1.96 2.64
CA TYR A 218 -4.62 -0.62 2.08
C TYR A 218 -6.06 -0.15 1.97
N LEU A 219 -6.23 1.16 2.04
CA LEU A 219 -7.49 1.84 1.81
C LEU A 219 -7.49 2.30 0.36
N THR A 220 -8.55 1.98 -0.39
CA THR A 220 -8.69 2.41 -1.77
C THR A 220 -9.78 3.45 -1.90
N PHE A 221 -9.41 4.60 -2.47
CA PHE A 221 -10.31 5.67 -2.89
C PHE A 221 -10.12 5.84 -4.38
N VAL A 222 -10.53 4.81 -5.11
CA VAL A 222 -10.52 4.76 -6.58
C VAL A 222 -11.96 4.77 -7.04
N ASP A 223 -12.22 5.42 -8.17
CA ASP A 223 -13.56 5.43 -8.74
C ASP A 223 -14.05 4.01 -9.01
N ASP A 224 -15.35 3.81 -8.81
CA ASP A 224 -16.00 2.52 -8.99
C ASP A 224 -15.80 2.07 -10.44
N SER A 225 -15.05 0.98 -10.62
CA SER A 225 -14.61 0.52 -11.94
C SER A 225 -14.75 -0.98 -12.01
N PRO A 226 -15.83 -1.50 -12.65
CA PRO A 226 -15.91 -2.91 -12.96
C PRO A 226 -14.82 -3.28 -13.97
N PHE A 227 -14.28 -4.49 -13.86
CA PHE A 227 -13.32 -4.99 -14.82
C PHE A 227 -14.06 -5.51 -16.06
N GLU A 228 -13.82 -4.91 -17.23
CA GLU A 228 -14.57 -5.24 -18.45
C GLU A 228 -13.79 -6.14 -19.44
N ARG A 229 -12.53 -6.46 -19.15
CA ARG A 229 -11.60 -7.12 -20.09
C ARG A 229 -11.47 -8.63 -19.89
N TYR A 230 -12.53 -9.29 -19.44
CA TYR A 230 -12.50 -10.74 -19.14
C TYR A 230 -12.15 -11.59 -20.37
N ASP A 231 -12.67 -11.28 -21.56
CA ASP A 231 -12.37 -12.03 -22.79
C ASP A 231 -10.89 -11.93 -23.19
N GLU A 232 -10.31 -10.73 -23.05
CA GLU A 232 -8.88 -10.50 -23.33
C GLU A 232 -8.00 -11.23 -22.32
N LEU A 233 -8.36 -11.16 -21.04
CA LEU A 233 -7.68 -11.89 -19.97
C LEU A 233 -7.68 -13.38 -20.26
N SER A 234 -8.83 -13.95 -20.65
CA SER A 234 -8.92 -15.38 -20.91
C SER A 234 -8.00 -15.83 -22.04
N LYS A 235 -7.93 -15.06 -23.12
CA LYS A 235 -6.98 -15.30 -24.21
C LYS A 235 -5.54 -15.19 -23.72
N TRP A 236 -5.22 -14.17 -22.95
CA TRP A 236 -3.87 -13.95 -22.42
C TRP A 236 -3.42 -15.11 -21.52
N LEU A 237 -4.26 -15.59 -20.60
CA LEU A 237 -3.94 -16.72 -19.72
C LEU A 237 -3.58 -17.98 -20.52
N ILE A 238 -4.32 -18.27 -21.59
CA ILE A 238 -4.01 -19.39 -22.51
C ILE A 238 -2.61 -19.21 -23.12
N THR A 239 -2.26 -18.00 -23.60
CA THR A 239 -0.92 -17.74 -24.17
C THR A 239 0.23 -17.89 -23.18
N LYS A 240 -0.05 -17.75 -21.88
CA LYS A 240 0.93 -17.93 -20.79
C LYS A 240 0.95 -19.35 -20.23
N ASN A 241 0.22 -20.29 -20.82
CA ASN A 241 0.02 -21.66 -20.33
C ASN A 241 -0.55 -21.71 -18.89
N LEU A 242 -1.45 -20.77 -18.57
CA LEU A 242 -2.17 -20.72 -17.30
C LEU A 242 -3.60 -21.20 -17.50
N SER A 243 -4.10 -22.00 -16.55
CA SER A 243 -5.48 -22.50 -16.58
C SER A 243 -6.45 -21.44 -16.05
N LEU A 244 -7.57 -21.25 -16.75
CA LEU A 244 -8.70 -20.47 -16.26
C LEU A 244 -9.35 -21.08 -15.01
N ASN A 245 -9.19 -22.39 -14.83
CA ASN A 245 -9.75 -23.12 -13.71
C ASN A 245 -8.78 -23.23 -12.53
N ASP A 246 -7.54 -22.73 -12.66
CA ASP A 246 -6.64 -22.64 -11.51
C ASP A 246 -7.07 -21.43 -10.67
N PRO A 247 -7.50 -21.63 -9.40
CA PRO A 247 -7.89 -20.52 -8.53
C PRO A 247 -6.75 -19.48 -8.38
N LYS A 248 -5.49 -19.89 -8.51
CA LYS A 248 -4.33 -18.98 -8.44
C LYS A 248 -4.20 -18.05 -9.65
N SER A 249 -4.94 -18.32 -10.74
CA SER A 249 -5.05 -17.41 -11.88
C SER A 249 -6.02 -16.25 -11.64
N ALA A 250 -6.70 -16.19 -10.49
CA ALA A 250 -7.59 -15.09 -10.15
C ALA A 250 -6.85 -13.74 -10.18
N ILE A 251 -7.57 -12.69 -10.59
CA ILE A 251 -7.03 -11.35 -10.83
C ILE A 251 -7.67 -10.32 -9.92
N GLY A 252 -6.85 -9.38 -9.43
CA GLY A 252 -7.31 -8.27 -8.62
C GLY A 252 -6.88 -8.39 -7.17
N TYR A 253 -7.81 -8.09 -6.28
CA TYR A 253 -7.54 -7.82 -4.87
C TYR A 253 -8.52 -8.55 -3.98
N ILE A 254 -8.08 -8.85 -2.75
CA ILE A 254 -8.94 -9.47 -1.74
C ILE A 254 -9.52 -8.34 -0.89
N LEU A 255 -10.84 -8.26 -0.86
CA LEU A 255 -11.55 -7.23 -0.13
C LEU A 255 -11.75 -7.68 1.30
N LEU A 256 -11.46 -6.80 2.24
CA LEU A 256 -11.58 -7.05 3.66
C LEU A 256 -12.83 -6.37 4.23
N GLY A 257 -13.20 -5.19 3.74
CA GLY A 257 -14.37 -4.49 4.24
C GLY A 257 -14.77 -3.27 3.44
N LYS A 258 -15.89 -2.68 3.83
CA LYS A 258 -16.48 -1.49 3.21
C LYS A 258 -16.50 -0.34 4.19
N LEU A 259 -16.18 0.87 3.70
CA LEU A 259 -16.30 2.09 4.49
C LEU A 259 -17.77 2.36 4.86
N MET A 260 -18.00 2.58 6.16
CA MET A 260 -19.29 2.93 6.74
C MET A 260 -19.33 4.40 7.15
N THR A 261 -18.24 4.88 7.75
CA THR A 261 -18.13 6.24 8.28
C THR A 261 -16.78 6.86 7.88
N PRO A 262 -16.76 8.09 7.34
CA PRO A 262 -17.94 8.89 6.99
C PRO A 262 -18.71 8.28 5.82
N THR A 263 -19.96 8.71 5.63
CA THR A 263 -20.76 8.29 4.49
C THR A 263 -20.02 8.58 3.19
N ILE A 264 -20.03 7.61 2.28
CA ILE A 264 -19.32 7.69 1.00
C ILE A 264 -19.82 8.93 0.24
N PRO A 265 -18.91 9.84 -0.16
CA PRO A 265 -19.25 10.97 -1.01
C PRO A 265 -19.88 10.51 -2.34
N VAL A 266 -20.93 11.19 -2.79
CA VAL A 266 -21.74 10.75 -3.94
C VAL A 266 -21.25 11.39 -5.25
N THR A 267 -20.61 12.56 -5.15
CA THR A 267 -20.10 13.31 -6.30
C THR A 267 -18.58 13.39 -6.30
N ASP A 268 -17.98 13.61 -7.48
CA ASP A 268 -16.53 13.75 -7.64
C ASP A 268 -15.97 14.92 -6.81
N ASP A 269 -16.67 16.05 -6.76
CA ASP A 269 -16.24 17.23 -5.98
C ASP A 269 -16.21 16.93 -4.47
N GLU A 270 -17.19 16.18 -3.96
CA GLU A 270 -17.20 15.74 -2.56
C GLU A 270 -16.10 14.71 -2.29
N ARG A 271 -15.83 13.80 -3.24
CA ARG A 271 -14.72 12.82 -3.16
C ARG A 271 -13.35 13.52 -3.12
N ILE A 272 -13.14 14.50 -3.99
CA ILE A 272 -11.91 15.32 -4.01
C ILE A 272 -11.78 16.09 -2.69
N SER A 273 -12.85 16.75 -2.25
CA SER A 273 -12.86 17.50 -0.99
C SER A 273 -12.56 16.61 0.22
N PHE A 274 -13.14 15.42 0.24
CA PHE A 274 -12.85 14.39 1.24
C PHE A 274 -11.35 14.05 1.26
N LEU A 275 -10.75 13.75 0.09
CA LEU A 275 -9.35 13.36 0.00
C LEU A 275 -8.38 14.50 0.37
N LEU A 276 -8.65 15.71 -0.09
CA LEU A 276 -7.86 16.89 0.27
C LEU A 276 -7.92 17.19 1.77
N ASN A 277 -9.07 16.98 2.40
CA ASN A 277 -9.18 17.10 3.84
C ASN A 277 -8.45 15.97 4.57
N PHE A 278 -8.62 14.73 4.09
CA PHE A 278 -8.03 13.54 4.71
C PHE A 278 -6.49 13.55 4.66
N LYS A 279 -5.87 14.04 3.58
CA LYS A 279 -4.40 14.18 3.45
C LYS A 279 -3.75 14.92 4.62
N LYS A 280 -4.47 15.83 5.29
CA LYS A 280 -3.97 16.55 6.46
C LYS A 280 -3.66 15.62 7.64
N TYR A 281 -4.26 14.44 7.68
CA TYR A 281 -4.19 13.46 8.76
C TYR A 281 -3.29 12.28 8.36
N ASN A 282 -1.99 12.50 8.35
CA ASN A 282 -0.99 11.59 7.79
C ASN A 282 -0.35 10.63 8.81
N THR A 283 -0.92 10.51 10.01
CA THR A 283 -0.45 9.60 11.06
C THR A 283 -1.60 8.74 11.57
N ILE A 284 -1.38 7.48 11.91
CA ILE A 284 -2.38 6.64 12.58
C ILE A 284 -2.14 6.79 14.07
N LYS A 285 -3.16 7.29 14.77
CA LYS A 285 -3.17 7.44 16.23
C LYS A 285 -3.60 6.16 16.93
N LYS A 286 -4.61 5.48 16.39
CA LYS A 286 -5.31 4.38 17.07
C LYS A 286 -6.03 3.49 16.06
N ILE A 287 -6.15 2.20 16.38
CA ILE A 287 -7.07 1.28 15.72
C ILE A 287 -7.93 0.58 16.76
N ASP A 288 -9.24 0.56 16.51
CA ASP A 288 -10.24 -0.09 17.33
C ASP A 288 -10.86 -1.30 16.64
N PHE A 289 -11.02 -2.37 17.41
CA PHE A 289 -11.54 -3.66 17.01
C PHE A 289 -12.90 -3.88 17.69
N ASN A 290 -14.01 -3.79 16.95
CA ASN A 290 -15.36 -3.88 17.52
C ASN A 290 -15.57 -2.92 18.72
N GLY A 291 -15.02 -1.71 18.64
CA GLY A 291 -15.05 -0.71 19.72
C GLY A 291 -14.09 -0.98 20.88
N LYS A 292 -13.33 -2.08 20.87
CA LYS A 292 -12.23 -2.30 21.83
C LYS A 292 -10.95 -1.67 21.32
N SER A 293 -10.36 -0.81 22.13
CA SER A 293 -9.18 -0.05 21.75
C SER A 293 -7.88 -0.75 22.06
N SER A 294 -6.99 -0.76 21.07
CA SER A 294 -5.55 -0.93 21.31
C SER A 294 -4.89 0.46 21.30
N GLN A 295 -4.22 0.84 22.39
CA GLN A 295 -3.38 2.05 22.36
C GLN A 295 -2.09 1.72 21.60
N LEU A 296 -1.85 2.45 20.52
CA LEU A 296 -0.64 2.32 19.72
C LEU A 296 0.50 3.15 20.32
N LYS A 297 1.70 2.57 20.35
CA LYS A 297 2.93 3.34 20.39
C LYS A 297 3.22 3.82 18.97
N ILE A 298 2.79 5.03 18.66
CA ILE A 298 3.12 5.67 17.39
C ILE A 298 4.64 5.84 17.31
N LEU A 299 5.31 5.15 16.39
CA LEU A 299 6.61 5.62 15.96
C LEU A 299 6.37 6.85 15.10
N PRO A 300 6.90 8.03 15.46
CA PRO A 300 6.81 9.17 14.57
C PRO A 300 7.44 8.76 13.24
N VAL A 301 6.62 8.65 12.20
CA VAL A 301 7.14 8.73 10.83
C VAL A 301 7.70 10.14 10.76
N GLN A 302 9.01 10.28 10.92
CA GLN A 302 9.69 11.54 10.71
C GLN A 302 9.53 11.87 9.22
N PHE A 303 8.41 12.50 8.87
CA PHE A 303 8.31 13.24 7.64
C PHE A 303 9.41 14.29 7.71
N VAL A 304 10.30 14.27 6.72
CA VAL A 304 11.29 15.31 6.53
C VAL A 304 10.50 16.62 6.44
N PRO A 305 10.73 17.60 7.33
CA PRO A 305 10.17 18.93 7.14
C PRO A 305 10.63 19.43 5.77
N ALA A 306 9.76 20.10 5.02
CA ALA A 306 10.11 20.71 3.72
C ALA A 306 11.29 21.70 3.79
N GLN A 307 11.84 21.95 4.98
CA GLN A 307 13.09 22.67 5.22
C GLN A 307 14.25 21.67 5.33
N VAL A 308 14.67 21.12 4.20
CA VAL A 308 16.07 20.72 4.08
C VAL A 308 16.83 22.04 3.91
N ASP A 309 17.50 22.50 4.96
CA ASP A 309 18.37 23.66 4.88
C ASP A 309 19.41 23.42 3.78
N ASN A 310 19.26 24.12 2.66
CA ASN A 310 20.20 24.11 1.53
C ASN A 310 21.58 24.70 1.89
N GLU A 311 21.84 25.02 3.16
CA GLU A 311 23.09 25.65 3.60
C GLU A 311 24.20 24.65 3.99
N ARG A 312 23.98 23.33 3.86
CA ARG A 312 25.03 22.32 4.10
C ARG A 312 25.00 21.12 3.14
N LEU A 313 25.03 21.38 1.84
CA LEU A 313 25.48 20.41 0.83
C LEU A 313 26.69 20.94 0.07
#